data_AF-A0A7S2FM63-F1
#
_entry.id   AF-A0A7S2FM63-F1
#
_cell.length_a   1.000
_cell.length_b   1.000
_cell.length_c   1.000
_cell.angle_alpha   90.00
_cell.angle_beta   90.00
_cell.angle_gamma   90.00
#
_symmetry.space_group_name_H-M   'P 1'
#
loop_
_entity.id
_entity.type
_entity.pdbx_description
1 polymer ?
#
loop_
_entity_poly.entity_id
_entity_poly.type
_entity_poly.pdbx_seq_one_letter_code
_entity_poly.pdbx_strand_id
1 'polypeptide(L)'
;SLPVTDYVTHIHGIEKSHLNAVTFTRRHAQAVLREICTTDTILVGHSLDNDLKSLQFTHDRVVDTALIFNGQNGSTCSLRDLTATLLGQDQEEPHDSICDARVTYACAETATLTGLRVAEVPRTVSKMGGGHGRGRGAHAGGKGAGAAALPYDRTLLVHRIPKSMATEHVKALMVEAASLVPEKIGAVEFGRDGAGDTGKCNVVFASVEHMGLAFNALPGEAKPDTGGFDQKKVTIHTAGPKGQTKVFIKIRKMV
;
A
#
# COMPACT_ATOMS: atom_id res chain seq x y z
N SER A 1 -17.92 34.50 7.23
CA SER A 1 -17.93 33.03 7.32
C SER A 1 -18.68 32.64 8.58
N LEU A 2 -19.29 31.45 8.59
CA LEU A 2 -19.83 30.89 9.83
C LEU A 2 -18.68 30.40 10.71
N PRO A 3 -18.82 30.42 12.05
CA PRO A 3 -17.81 29.91 12.96
C PRO A 3 -17.65 28.39 12.83
N VAL A 4 -16.42 27.90 12.98
CA VAL A 4 -16.12 26.46 13.03
C VAL A 4 -16.62 25.89 14.36
N THR A 5 -17.51 24.88 14.29
CA THR A 5 -18.09 24.21 15.46
C THR A 5 -17.28 23.00 15.92
N ASP A 6 -16.66 22.29 14.97
CA ASP A 6 -15.77 21.15 15.23
C ASP A 6 -14.57 21.23 14.28
N TYR A 7 -13.37 21.09 14.84
CA TYR A 7 -12.10 21.11 14.10
C TYR A 7 -11.64 19.71 13.72
N VAL A 8 -12.31 18.65 14.18
CA VAL A 8 -12.02 17.26 13.80
C VAL A 8 -10.53 16.89 13.96
N THR A 9 -9.89 17.47 14.99
CA THR A 9 -8.43 17.40 15.23
C THR A 9 -7.90 15.97 15.33
N HIS A 10 -8.73 15.02 15.78
CA HIS A 10 -8.34 13.61 15.85
C HIS A 10 -8.11 12.96 14.48
N ILE A 11 -8.66 13.53 13.40
CA ILE A 11 -8.45 13.05 12.04
C ILE A 11 -7.18 13.66 11.45
N HIS A 12 -7.05 14.99 11.44
CA HIS A 12 -6.00 15.70 10.68
C HIS A 12 -5.11 16.62 11.52
N GLY A 13 -5.19 16.55 12.86
CA GLY A 13 -4.31 17.31 13.76
C GLY A 13 -4.49 18.83 13.76
N ILE A 14 -5.51 19.39 13.10
CA ILE A 14 -5.71 20.84 13.07
C ILE A 14 -6.44 21.29 14.32
N GLU A 15 -5.80 22.17 15.08
CA GLU A 15 -6.36 22.84 16.25
C GLU A 15 -6.87 24.25 15.90
N LYS A 16 -7.69 24.81 16.79
CA LYS A 16 -8.16 26.21 16.68
C LYS A 16 -7.00 27.21 16.58
N SER A 17 -5.92 26.97 17.32
CA SER A 17 -4.70 27.78 17.34
C SER A 17 -4.07 27.92 15.96
N HIS A 18 -4.07 26.85 15.16
CA HIS A 18 -3.51 26.82 13.80
C HIS A 18 -4.24 27.75 12.84
N LEU A 19 -5.54 28.04 13.08
CA LEU A 19 -6.34 28.90 12.21
C LEU A 19 -6.24 30.39 12.56
N ASN A 20 -5.66 30.76 13.70
CA ASN A 20 -5.63 32.15 14.17
C ASN A 20 -4.88 33.09 13.21
N ALA A 21 -3.83 32.59 12.53
CA ALA A 21 -3.00 33.37 11.63
C ALA A 21 -3.35 33.16 10.13
N VAL A 22 -4.35 32.31 9.83
CA VAL A 22 -4.66 31.94 8.45
C VAL A 22 -5.46 33.06 7.79
N THR A 23 -4.81 33.74 6.84
CA THR A 23 -5.45 34.73 5.95
C THR A 23 -5.85 34.11 4.60
N PHE A 24 -5.49 32.84 4.37
CA PHE A 24 -5.78 32.14 3.14
C PHE A 24 -7.27 31.79 3.06
N THR A 25 -7.94 32.26 2.01
CA THR A 25 -9.38 32.09 1.84
C THR A 25 -9.68 31.10 0.73
N ARG A 26 -10.93 30.61 0.67
CA ARG A 26 -11.41 29.80 -0.47
C ARG A 26 -11.18 30.51 -1.82
N ARG A 27 -11.29 31.84 -1.87
CA ARG A 27 -11.01 32.59 -3.12
C ARG A 27 -9.54 32.52 -3.52
N HIS A 28 -8.62 32.54 -2.55
CA HIS A 28 -7.19 32.34 -2.82
C HIS A 28 -6.94 30.92 -3.32
N ALA A 29 -7.53 29.90 -2.68
CA ALA A 29 -7.45 28.50 -3.13
C ALA A 29 -7.94 28.33 -4.57
N GLN A 30 -9.11 28.89 -4.88
CA GLN A 30 -9.70 28.86 -6.23
C GLN A 30 -8.83 29.60 -7.26
N ALA A 31 -8.17 30.70 -6.89
CA ALA A 31 -7.27 31.42 -7.77
C ALA A 31 -6.05 30.56 -8.14
N VAL A 32 -5.42 29.93 -7.13
CA VAL A 32 -4.31 28.98 -7.33
C VAL A 32 -4.76 27.81 -8.21
N LEU A 33 -5.93 27.23 -7.94
CA LEU A 33 -6.45 26.12 -8.74
C LEU A 33 -6.68 26.52 -10.20
N ARG A 34 -7.22 27.70 -10.48
CA ARG A 34 -7.38 28.21 -11.86
C ARG A 34 -6.07 28.48 -12.57
N GLU A 35 -5.01 28.80 -11.83
CA GLU A 35 -3.68 29.03 -12.39
C GLU A 35 -3.01 27.71 -12.80
N ILE A 36 -3.18 26.65 -12.00
CA ILE A 36 -2.53 25.35 -12.25
C ILE A 36 -3.40 24.38 -13.07
N CYS A 37 -4.73 24.55 -13.07
CA CYS A 37 -5.66 23.68 -13.79
C CYS A 37 -6.08 24.33 -15.10
N THR A 38 -5.74 23.68 -16.20
CA THR A 38 -6.26 23.96 -17.54
C THR A 38 -7.32 22.92 -17.90
N THR A 39 -8.00 23.09 -19.04
CA THR A 39 -8.92 22.08 -19.59
C THR A 39 -8.25 20.73 -19.86
N ASP A 40 -6.91 20.70 -19.97
CA ASP A 40 -6.15 19.48 -20.22
C ASP A 40 -5.51 18.87 -18.98
N THR A 41 -5.51 19.59 -17.86
CA THR A 41 -5.04 19.06 -16.57
C THR A 41 -5.95 17.92 -16.13
N ILE A 42 -5.38 16.83 -15.61
CA ILE A 42 -6.13 15.73 -15.01
C ILE A 42 -5.93 15.80 -13.50
N LEU A 43 -7.01 15.95 -12.74
CA LEU A 43 -6.93 15.90 -11.28
C LEU A 43 -6.98 14.44 -10.82
N VAL A 44 -6.06 14.06 -9.94
CA VAL A 44 -5.98 12.71 -9.37
C VAL A 44 -6.19 12.81 -7.87
N GLY A 45 -7.09 11.97 -7.33
CA GLY A 45 -7.40 12.00 -5.91
C GLY A 45 -8.35 10.87 -5.49
N HIS A 46 -8.82 10.94 -4.24
CA HIS A 46 -9.65 9.91 -3.62
C HIS A 46 -10.89 10.56 -3.00
N SER A 47 -12.07 10.26 -3.55
CA SER A 47 -13.33 10.93 -3.19
C SER A 47 -13.30 12.45 -3.43
N LEU A 48 -12.69 12.88 -4.54
CA LEU A 48 -12.46 14.30 -4.87
C LEU A 48 -13.75 15.12 -4.99
N ASP A 49 -14.89 14.48 -5.21
CA ASP A 49 -16.19 15.13 -5.22
C ASP A 49 -16.44 15.97 -3.95
N ASN A 50 -16.04 15.47 -2.78
CA ASN A 50 -16.18 16.20 -1.52
C ASN A 50 -15.27 17.43 -1.47
N ASP A 51 -14.01 17.28 -1.88
CA ASP A 51 -13.02 18.36 -1.88
C ASP A 51 -13.42 19.47 -2.85
N LEU A 52 -13.79 19.10 -4.08
CA LEU A 52 -14.21 20.02 -5.14
C LEU A 52 -15.49 20.77 -4.77
N LYS A 53 -16.47 20.09 -4.14
CA LYS A 53 -17.67 20.74 -3.60
C LYS A 53 -17.32 21.76 -2.51
N SER A 54 -16.42 21.42 -1.59
CA SER A 54 -15.99 22.34 -0.52
C SER A 54 -15.31 23.61 -1.09
N LEU A 55 -14.54 23.42 -2.16
CA LEU A 55 -13.84 24.48 -2.88
C LEU A 55 -14.75 25.24 -3.85
N GLN A 56 -15.95 24.74 -4.14
CA GLN A 56 -16.83 25.25 -5.19
C GLN A 56 -16.09 25.37 -6.53
N PHE A 57 -15.38 24.31 -6.91
CA PHE A 57 -14.58 24.22 -8.11
C PHE A 57 -15.06 23.02 -8.93
N THR A 58 -15.20 23.19 -10.25
CA THR A 58 -15.64 22.13 -11.16
C THR A 58 -14.53 21.86 -12.16
N HIS A 59 -14.25 20.59 -12.38
CA HIS A 59 -13.23 20.15 -13.32
C HIS A 59 -13.67 18.82 -13.95
N ASP A 60 -13.61 18.72 -15.27
CA ASP A 60 -14.20 17.58 -15.99
C ASP A 60 -13.29 16.35 -16.03
N ARG A 61 -11.97 16.57 -16.03
CA ARG A 61 -10.98 15.50 -16.17
C ARG A 61 -10.45 15.07 -14.80
N VAL A 62 -11.13 14.10 -14.20
CA VAL A 62 -10.82 13.63 -12.84
C VAL A 62 -10.60 12.11 -12.84
N VAL A 63 -9.51 11.69 -12.22
CA VAL A 63 -9.20 10.30 -11.86
C VAL A 63 -9.46 10.16 -10.36
N ASP A 64 -10.63 9.62 -10.03
CA ASP A 64 -11.01 9.36 -8.63
C ASP A 64 -10.79 7.89 -8.28
N THR A 65 -9.77 7.63 -7.45
CA THR A 65 -9.43 6.28 -7.01
C THR A 65 -10.54 5.61 -6.21
N ALA A 66 -11.41 6.35 -5.52
CA ALA A 66 -12.55 5.77 -4.79
C ALA A 66 -13.60 5.16 -5.74
N LEU A 67 -13.61 5.59 -7.01
CA LEU A 67 -14.51 5.08 -8.06
C LEU A 67 -13.84 4.06 -8.98
N ILE A 68 -12.51 4.10 -9.09
CA ILE A 68 -11.73 3.14 -9.89
C ILE A 68 -11.71 1.76 -9.23
N PHE A 69 -11.61 1.72 -7.90
CA PHE A 69 -11.52 0.48 -7.15
C PHE A 69 -12.85 0.11 -6.51
N ASN A 70 -13.24 -1.16 -6.68
CA ASN A 70 -14.40 -1.72 -6.02
C ASN A 70 -14.00 -2.23 -4.63
N GLY A 71 -14.58 -1.62 -3.60
CA GLY A 71 -14.56 -2.17 -2.26
C GLY A 71 -15.57 -3.31 -2.13
N GLN A 72 -15.44 -4.04 -1.03
CA GLN A 72 -16.28 -5.19 -0.73
C GLN A 72 -17.78 -4.88 -0.89
N ASN A 73 -18.50 -5.77 -1.58
CA ASN A 73 -19.94 -5.66 -1.86
C ASN A 73 -20.34 -4.45 -2.72
N GLY A 74 -19.44 -3.95 -3.58
CA GLY A 74 -19.71 -2.81 -4.46
C GLY A 74 -19.75 -1.46 -3.75
N SER A 75 -19.15 -1.37 -2.56
CA SER A 75 -18.97 -0.09 -1.86
C SER A 75 -17.68 0.60 -2.28
N THR A 76 -17.60 1.93 -2.12
CA THR A 76 -16.34 2.66 -2.30
C THR A 76 -15.34 2.24 -1.22
N CYS A 77 -14.11 1.94 -1.62
CA CYS A 77 -13.03 1.61 -0.66
C CYS A 77 -12.50 2.88 0.02
N SER A 78 -12.00 2.76 1.25
CA SER A 78 -11.26 3.85 1.89
C SER A 78 -9.84 3.96 1.33
N LEU A 79 -9.24 5.16 1.36
CA LEU A 79 -7.84 5.34 0.97
C LEU A 79 -6.92 4.45 1.82
N ARG A 80 -7.22 4.29 3.12
CA ARG A 80 -6.48 3.39 4.02
C ARG A 80 -6.50 1.95 3.53
N ASP A 81 -7.68 1.41 3.23
CA ASP A 81 -7.81 0.02 2.75
C ASP A 81 -7.13 -0.15 1.39
N LEU A 82 -7.27 0.84 0.52
CA LEU A 82 -6.64 0.85 -0.78
C LEU A 82 -5.10 0.85 -0.66
N THR A 83 -4.57 1.67 0.23
CA THR A 83 -3.14 1.76 0.56
C THR A 83 -2.65 0.48 1.22
N ALA A 84 -3.42 -0.15 2.10
CA ALA A 84 -3.02 -1.42 2.68
C ALA A 84 -3.01 -2.55 1.64
N THR A 85 -3.95 -2.51 0.69
CA THR A 85 -4.14 -3.58 -0.31
C THR A 85 -3.15 -3.47 -1.47
N LEU A 86 -3.03 -2.28 -2.05
CA LEU A 86 -2.12 -1.99 -3.16
C LEU A 86 -0.74 -1.66 -2.63
N LEU A 87 -0.70 -0.71 -1.71
CA LEU A 87 0.45 -0.07 -1.08
C LEU A 87 1.20 -0.92 -0.06
N GLY A 88 0.60 -2.03 0.42
CA GLY A 88 1.06 -2.78 1.62
C GLY A 88 1.49 -1.90 2.78
N GLN A 89 0.90 -0.70 2.87
CA GLN A 89 1.27 0.39 3.74
C GLN A 89 0.05 0.75 4.58
N ASP A 90 0.28 1.02 5.85
CA ASP A 90 -0.72 1.69 6.66
C ASP A 90 -0.64 3.19 6.40
N GLN A 91 -1.80 3.84 6.30
CA GLN A 91 -1.87 5.29 6.23
C GLN A 91 -1.43 5.88 7.58
N GLU A 92 -0.61 6.93 7.54
CA GLU A 92 -0.14 7.59 8.74
C GLU A 92 -1.29 8.34 9.44
N GLU A 93 -1.30 8.30 10.77
CA GLU A 93 -2.22 9.08 11.61
C GLU A 93 -1.41 10.10 12.44
N PRO A 94 -1.85 11.37 12.56
CA PRO A 94 -3.05 11.94 11.93
C PRO A 94 -2.89 12.12 10.41
N HIS A 95 -4.02 12.19 9.70
CA HIS A 95 -4.07 12.41 8.26
C HIS A 95 -3.37 13.71 7.85
N ASP A 96 -2.52 13.61 6.84
CA ASP A 96 -1.85 14.74 6.21
C ASP A 96 -2.19 14.80 4.72
N SER A 97 -2.66 15.96 4.27
CA SER A 97 -3.11 16.17 2.88
C SER A 97 -2.04 15.88 1.83
N ILE A 98 -0.75 16.13 2.14
CA ILE A 98 0.34 15.89 1.19
C ILE A 98 0.62 14.41 1.07
N CYS A 99 0.68 13.71 2.21
CA CYS A 99 0.80 12.25 2.25
C CYS A 99 -0.36 11.58 1.50
N ASP A 100 -1.60 11.99 1.80
CA ASP A 100 -2.81 11.44 1.20
C ASP A 100 -2.83 11.64 -0.33
N ALA A 101 -2.44 12.82 -0.82
CA ALA A 101 -2.34 13.09 -2.26
C ALA A 101 -1.28 12.20 -2.95
N ARG A 102 -0.12 12.01 -2.33
CA ARG A 102 0.97 11.17 -2.88
C ARG A 102 0.58 9.70 -2.92
N VAL A 103 0.02 9.19 -1.84
CA VAL A 103 -0.41 7.79 -1.72
C VAL A 103 -1.52 7.50 -2.73
N THR A 104 -2.46 8.44 -2.90
CA THR A 104 -3.52 8.32 -3.88
C THR A 104 -2.99 8.27 -5.31
N TYR A 105 -2.04 9.15 -5.65
CA TYR A 105 -1.37 9.12 -6.95
C TYR A 105 -0.67 7.78 -7.19
N ALA A 106 0.07 7.26 -6.20
CA ALA A 106 0.73 5.95 -6.30
C ALA A 106 -0.27 4.79 -6.51
N CYS A 107 -1.44 4.84 -5.86
CA CYS A 107 -2.50 3.88 -6.09
C CYS A 107 -3.05 3.95 -7.52
N ALA A 108 -3.28 5.15 -8.05
CA ALA A 108 -3.75 5.36 -9.43
C ALA A 108 -2.73 4.89 -10.48
N GLU A 109 -1.45 5.18 -10.26
CA GLU A 109 -0.34 4.73 -11.11
C GLU A 109 -0.26 3.19 -11.12
N THR A 110 -0.33 2.57 -9.96
CA THR A 110 -0.36 1.11 -9.81
C THR A 110 -1.57 0.49 -10.55
N ALA A 111 -2.74 1.12 -10.45
CA ALA A 111 -3.94 0.71 -11.21
C ALA A 111 -3.69 0.71 -12.72
N THR A 112 -2.99 1.74 -13.21
CA THR A 112 -2.70 1.90 -14.64
C THR A 112 -1.72 0.83 -15.12
N LEU A 113 -0.66 0.57 -14.36
CA LEU A 113 0.34 -0.45 -14.67
C LEU A 113 -0.23 -1.88 -14.67
N THR A 114 -1.14 -2.16 -13.74
CA THR A 114 -1.82 -3.46 -13.63
C THR A 114 -2.99 -3.62 -14.60
N GLY A 115 -3.30 -2.60 -15.42
CA GLY A 115 -4.45 -2.61 -16.32
C GLY A 115 -5.78 -2.75 -15.58
N LEU A 116 -5.90 -2.16 -14.38
CA LEU A 116 -7.05 -2.22 -13.48
C LEU A 116 -7.38 -3.62 -12.96
N ARG A 117 -6.44 -4.57 -13.03
CA ARG A 117 -6.60 -5.93 -12.52
C ARG A 117 -6.26 -6.01 -11.04
N VAL A 118 -7.07 -5.33 -10.22
CA VAL A 118 -6.86 -5.29 -8.77
C VAL A 118 -7.94 -6.10 -8.07
N ALA A 119 -7.53 -6.95 -7.13
CA ALA A 119 -8.45 -7.73 -6.31
C ALA A 119 -9.39 -6.81 -5.50
N GLU A 120 -10.59 -7.30 -5.18
CA GLU A 120 -11.58 -6.55 -4.40
C GLU A 120 -10.96 -6.06 -3.08
N VAL A 121 -11.10 -4.76 -2.79
CA VAL A 121 -10.47 -4.14 -1.63
C VAL A 121 -11.28 -4.50 -0.38
N PRO A 122 -10.71 -5.28 0.57
CA PRO A 122 -11.41 -5.63 1.79
C PRO A 122 -11.65 -4.38 2.63
N ARG A 123 -12.83 -4.29 3.22
CA ARG A 123 -13.19 -3.15 4.07
C ARG A 123 -12.68 -3.39 5.48
N THR A 124 -11.77 -2.55 5.99
CA THR A 124 -11.51 -2.55 7.43
C THR A 124 -12.70 -1.90 8.14
N VAL A 125 -13.33 -2.64 9.05
CA VAL A 125 -14.34 -2.08 9.95
C VAL A 125 -13.66 -1.11 10.91
N SER A 126 -13.84 0.19 10.67
CA SER A 126 -13.40 1.23 11.61
C SER A 126 -14.13 1.05 12.94
N LYS A 127 -13.41 0.84 14.03
CA LYS A 127 -13.95 1.04 15.38
C LYS A 127 -14.22 2.54 15.57
N MET A 128 -15.44 2.99 15.31
CA MET A 128 -15.87 4.34 15.71
C MET A 128 -17.28 4.26 16.34
N GLY A 129 -17.37 4.51 17.65
CA GLY A 129 -18.57 5.04 18.30
C GLY A 129 -19.52 4.11 19.09
N GLY A 130 -19.24 3.88 20.38
CA GLY A 130 -20.24 3.95 21.47
C GLY A 130 -21.26 2.82 21.70
N GLY A 131 -20.96 1.90 22.62
CA GLY A 131 -21.96 1.05 23.27
C GLY A 131 -21.38 0.31 24.48
N HIS A 132 -21.85 0.63 25.68
CA HIS A 132 -21.51 -0.09 26.92
C HIS A 132 -21.97 -1.56 26.80
N GLY A 133 -21.03 -2.47 26.60
CA GLY A 133 -21.28 -3.91 26.58
C GLY A 133 -20.01 -4.66 26.94
N ARG A 134 -19.99 -5.26 28.13
CA ARG A 134 -18.91 -6.11 28.64
C ARG A 134 -18.59 -7.24 27.63
N GLY A 135 -17.34 -7.35 27.17
CA GLY A 135 -16.93 -8.54 26.42
C GLY A 135 -15.60 -8.48 25.69
N ARG A 136 -14.54 -8.91 26.40
CA ARG A 136 -13.29 -9.55 25.91
C ARG A 136 -12.36 -8.73 25.00
N GLY A 137 -11.15 -8.49 25.53
CA GLY A 137 -10.17 -7.57 24.98
C GLY A 137 -9.20 -8.14 23.95
N ALA A 138 -8.40 -7.22 23.40
CA ALA A 138 -6.97 -7.37 23.11
C ALA A 138 -6.42 -6.00 22.65
N HIS A 139 -5.74 -5.32 23.58
CA HIS A 139 -4.80 -4.22 23.33
C HIS A 139 -3.61 -4.74 22.50
N ALA A 140 -3.19 -4.05 21.44
CA ALA A 140 -2.23 -2.94 21.37
C ALA A 140 -0.76 -3.35 21.59
N GLY A 141 0.12 -2.92 20.67
CA GLY A 141 1.55 -2.78 20.94
C GLY A 141 2.47 -3.18 19.79
N GLY A 142 3.12 -2.20 19.16
CA GLY A 142 4.24 -2.46 18.25
C GLY A 142 4.63 -1.31 17.33
N LYS A 143 4.99 -0.14 17.87
CA LYS A 143 5.73 0.89 17.12
C LYS A 143 7.05 0.28 16.60
N GLY A 144 7.20 0.18 15.29
CA GLY A 144 8.44 -0.18 14.61
C GLY A 144 8.90 0.97 13.72
N ALA A 145 10.18 1.33 13.83
CA ALA A 145 10.80 2.50 13.23
C ALA A 145 10.64 2.58 11.70
N GLY A 146 10.61 3.82 11.19
CA GLY A 146 10.35 4.16 9.79
C GLY A 146 11.08 3.29 8.77
N ALA A 147 10.34 2.46 8.06
CA ALA A 147 10.78 1.83 6.83
C ALA A 147 10.32 2.71 5.67
N ALA A 148 11.26 3.39 5.02
CA ALA A 148 11.00 4.13 3.78
C ALA A 148 10.13 3.30 2.81
N ALA A 149 9.06 3.94 2.32
CA ALA A 149 8.08 3.40 1.39
C ALA A 149 8.71 2.52 0.31
N LEU A 150 8.25 1.27 0.20
CA LEU A 150 8.75 0.33 -0.80
C LEU A 150 8.05 0.63 -2.14
N PRO A 151 8.80 0.72 -3.26
CA PRO A 151 8.25 0.97 -4.58
C PRO A 151 7.67 -0.32 -5.19
N TYR A 152 6.35 -0.35 -5.37
CA TYR A 152 5.58 -1.56 -5.75
C TYR A 152 5.89 -2.07 -7.14
N ASP A 153 6.12 -1.15 -8.08
CA ASP A 153 6.44 -1.40 -9.47
C ASP A 153 7.71 -2.27 -9.67
N ARG A 154 8.65 -2.18 -8.73
CA ARG A 154 9.94 -2.87 -8.75
C ARG A 154 10.15 -3.81 -7.56
N THR A 155 9.08 -4.35 -6.99
CA THR A 155 9.13 -5.25 -5.82
C THR A 155 8.60 -6.66 -6.13
N LEU A 156 9.31 -7.68 -5.63
CA LEU A 156 8.81 -9.06 -5.52
C LEU A 156 8.42 -9.35 -4.07
N LEU A 157 7.23 -9.94 -3.88
CA LEU A 157 6.82 -10.48 -2.59
C LEU A 157 7.23 -11.95 -2.51
N VAL A 158 8.10 -12.28 -1.56
CA VAL A 158 8.45 -13.66 -1.22
C VAL A 158 7.64 -14.09 -0.01
N HIS A 159 6.84 -15.14 -0.13
CA HIS A 159 6.01 -15.66 0.95
C HIS A 159 6.09 -17.18 1.06
N ARG A 160 5.52 -17.72 2.13
CA ARG A 160 5.70 -19.13 2.55
C ARG A 160 7.14 -19.46 2.98
N ILE A 161 7.88 -18.48 3.51
CA ILE A 161 9.28 -18.66 3.95
C ILE A 161 9.28 -19.50 5.25
N PRO A 162 9.93 -20.67 5.30
CA PRO A 162 9.98 -21.47 6.53
C PRO A 162 10.80 -20.77 7.63
N LYS A 163 10.53 -21.06 8.91
CA LYS A 163 11.30 -20.52 10.05
C LYS A 163 12.79 -20.86 10.02
N SER A 164 13.18 -21.91 9.30
CA SER A 164 14.57 -22.28 9.08
C SER A 164 15.32 -21.35 8.10
N MET A 165 14.62 -20.41 7.45
CA MET A 165 15.16 -19.57 6.39
C MET A 165 15.13 -18.09 6.77
N ALA A 166 16.30 -17.52 7.00
CA ALA A 166 16.51 -16.09 7.18
C ALA A 166 16.66 -15.32 5.85
N THR A 167 16.66 -13.98 5.93
CA THR A 167 16.82 -13.04 4.81
C THR A 167 18.05 -13.32 3.94
N GLU A 168 19.14 -13.82 4.54
CA GLU A 168 20.40 -14.13 3.85
C GLU A 168 20.22 -15.24 2.79
N HIS A 169 19.38 -16.23 3.06
CA HIS A 169 19.09 -17.30 2.11
C HIS A 169 18.23 -16.80 0.96
N VAL A 170 17.31 -15.87 1.22
CA VAL A 170 16.51 -15.22 0.17
C VAL A 170 17.44 -14.41 -0.74
N LYS A 171 18.42 -13.69 -0.16
CA LYS A 171 19.45 -12.99 -0.93
C LYS A 171 20.27 -13.94 -1.79
N ALA A 172 20.77 -15.04 -1.21
CA ALA A 172 21.56 -16.04 -1.93
C ALA A 172 20.78 -16.62 -3.11
N LEU A 173 19.50 -16.96 -2.92
CA LEU A 173 18.64 -17.45 -3.99
C LEU A 173 18.48 -16.43 -5.13
N MET A 174 18.28 -15.15 -4.81
CA MET A 174 18.11 -14.11 -5.82
C MET A 174 19.40 -13.89 -6.61
N VAL A 175 20.54 -13.90 -5.93
CA VAL A 175 21.86 -13.76 -6.58
C VAL A 175 22.18 -14.99 -7.43
N GLU A 176 21.92 -16.20 -6.93
CA GLU A 176 22.19 -17.46 -7.64
C GLU A 176 21.29 -17.63 -8.87
N ALA A 177 19.99 -17.38 -8.73
CA ALA A 177 19.04 -17.58 -9.82
C ALA A 177 19.14 -16.49 -10.89
N ALA A 178 19.37 -15.23 -10.48
CA ALA A 178 19.25 -14.10 -11.39
C ALA A 178 20.55 -13.36 -11.68
N SER A 179 21.66 -13.65 -10.99
CA SER A 179 22.89 -12.84 -11.01
C SER A 179 22.63 -11.35 -10.72
N LEU A 180 21.51 -11.04 -10.07
CA LEU A 180 21.07 -9.69 -9.76
C LEU A 180 21.11 -9.49 -8.25
N VAL A 181 21.70 -8.37 -7.82
CA VAL A 181 21.70 -7.96 -6.42
C VAL A 181 20.49 -7.06 -6.20
N PRO A 182 19.51 -7.45 -5.36
CA PRO A 182 18.41 -6.57 -5.00
C PRO A 182 18.93 -5.32 -4.30
N GLU A 183 18.27 -4.18 -4.53
CA GLU A 183 18.61 -2.91 -3.89
C GLU A 183 18.30 -2.95 -2.38
N LYS A 184 17.16 -3.55 -2.03
CA LYS A 184 16.72 -3.68 -0.64
C LYS A 184 15.97 -4.99 -0.45
N ILE A 185 16.28 -5.69 0.62
CA ILE A 185 15.51 -6.87 1.05
C ILE A 185 14.96 -6.58 2.44
N GLY A 186 13.64 -6.62 2.57
CA GLY A 186 12.95 -6.49 3.85
C GLY A 186 13.29 -7.66 4.78
N ALA A 187 13.22 -7.41 6.09
CA ALA A 187 13.34 -8.48 7.06
C ALA A 187 12.24 -9.53 6.84
N VAL A 188 12.55 -10.81 7.06
CA VAL A 188 11.54 -11.87 7.01
C VAL A 188 10.63 -11.73 8.23
N GLU A 189 9.39 -11.34 7.98
CA GLU A 189 8.35 -11.21 8.99
C GLU A 189 7.55 -12.51 9.07
N PHE A 190 7.53 -13.12 10.25
CA PHE A 190 6.63 -14.23 10.56
C PHE A 190 5.36 -13.63 11.17
N GLY A 191 4.19 -14.18 10.84
CA GLY A 191 2.90 -13.66 11.29
C GLY A 191 2.83 -13.41 12.81
N ARG A 192 1.87 -12.58 13.24
CA ARG A 192 1.67 -12.05 14.60
C ARG A 192 2.31 -12.92 15.70
N ASP A 193 3.27 -12.34 16.43
CA ASP A 193 4.00 -12.95 17.56
C ASP A 193 4.88 -14.17 17.21
N GLY A 194 5.25 -14.36 15.93
CA GLY A 194 6.04 -15.51 15.48
C GLY A 194 5.23 -16.81 15.41
N ALA A 195 3.90 -16.73 15.52
CA ALA A 195 2.99 -17.87 15.49
C ALA A 195 2.72 -18.40 14.07
N GLY A 196 3.05 -17.64 13.04
CA GLY A 196 2.92 -18.10 11.65
C GLY A 196 3.95 -19.20 11.31
N ASP A 197 3.49 -20.31 10.74
CA ASP A 197 4.37 -21.39 10.23
C ASP A 197 5.27 -20.93 9.09
N THR A 198 4.91 -19.82 8.44
CA THR A 198 5.68 -19.25 7.33
C THR A 198 5.75 -17.73 7.38
N GLY A 199 6.89 -17.17 7.01
CA GLY A 199 7.15 -15.76 6.88
C GLY A 199 7.00 -15.21 5.47
N LYS A 200 7.15 -13.88 5.38
CA LYS A 200 7.10 -13.09 4.16
C LYS A 200 8.19 -12.01 4.16
N CYS A 201 8.71 -11.64 3.00
CA CYS A 201 9.56 -10.47 2.84
C CYS A 201 9.38 -9.84 1.46
N ASN A 202 9.71 -8.55 1.36
CA ASN A 202 9.70 -7.81 0.11
C ASN A 202 11.13 -7.65 -0.41
N VAL A 203 11.32 -7.86 -1.71
CA VAL A 203 12.60 -7.72 -2.40
C VAL A 203 12.45 -6.62 -3.44
N VAL A 204 13.15 -5.50 -3.24
CA VAL A 204 13.12 -4.34 -4.13
C VAL A 204 14.32 -4.39 -5.07
N PHE A 205 14.06 -4.13 -6.36
CA PHE A 205 15.07 -4.07 -7.41
C PHE A 205 15.29 -2.64 -7.90
N ALA A 206 16.46 -2.37 -8.48
CA ALA A 206 16.81 -1.04 -9.00
C ALA A 206 15.85 -0.53 -10.09
N SER A 207 15.21 -1.43 -10.84
CA SER A 207 14.20 -1.07 -11.85
C SER A 207 13.18 -2.20 -12.05
N VAL A 208 12.06 -1.87 -12.71
CA VAL A 208 11.04 -2.84 -13.13
C VAL A 208 11.63 -3.92 -14.05
N GLU A 209 12.54 -3.55 -14.94
CA GLU A 209 13.23 -4.50 -15.84
C GLU A 209 14.10 -5.49 -15.06
N HIS A 210 14.87 -5.00 -14.07
CA HIS A 210 15.66 -5.87 -13.19
C HIS A 210 14.77 -6.82 -12.39
N MET A 211 13.63 -6.34 -11.88
CA MET A 211 12.64 -7.18 -11.21
C MET A 211 12.09 -8.26 -12.15
N GLY A 212 11.74 -7.89 -13.39
CA GLY A 212 11.24 -8.81 -14.41
C GLY A 212 12.27 -9.88 -14.79
N LEU A 213 13.52 -9.49 -15.02
CA LEU A 213 14.63 -10.42 -15.27
C LEU A 213 14.83 -11.38 -14.11
N ALA A 214 14.85 -10.86 -12.87
CA ALA A 214 14.99 -11.69 -11.68
C ALA A 214 13.84 -12.69 -11.54
N PHE A 215 12.59 -12.24 -11.74
CA PHE A 215 11.43 -13.12 -11.72
C PHE A 215 11.50 -14.20 -12.80
N ASN A 216 11.91 -13.84 -14.01
CA ASN A 216 11.98 -14.77 -15.14
C ASN A 216 13.08 -15.82 -14.95
N ALA A 217 14.22 -15.43 -14.39
CA ALA A 217 15.34 -16.32 -14.12
C ALA A 217 15.07 -17.32 -12.97
N LEU A 218 14.15 -17.00 -12.06
CA LEU A 218 13.74 -17.93 -11.00
C LEU A 218 13.08 -19.20 -11.57
N PRO A 219 13.39 -20.38 -11.01
CA PRO A 219 12.89 -21.65 -11.52
C PRO A 219 11.38 -21.82 -11.25
N GLY A 220 10.72 -22.57 -12.14
CA GLY A 220 9.29 -22.85 -12.06
C GLY A 220 8.45 -21.99 -13.00
N GLU A 221 7.29 -22.53 -13.38
CA GLU A 221 6.32 -21.83 -14.24
C GLU A 221 5.64 -20.69 -13.47
N ALA A 222 5.51 -19.54 -14.14
CA ALA A 222 4.67 -18.46 -13.67
C ALA A 222 3.20 -18.86 -13.85
N LYS A 223 2.43 -18.82 -12.76
CA LYS A 223 0.98 -19.05 -12.79
C LYS A 223 0.29 -17.88 -12.09
N PRO A 224 -0.79 -17.34 -12.68
CA PRO A 224 -1.57 -16.32 -12.01
C PRO A 224 -2.15 -16.91 -10.72
N ASP A 225 -2.08 -16.16 -9.64
CA ASP A 225 -2.73 -16.53 -8.39
C ASP A 225 -4.20 -16.12 -8.36
N THR A 226 -4.88 -16.35 -7.23
CA THR A 226 -6.30 -15.99 -7.06
C THR A 226 -6.56 -14.49 -7.22
N GLY A 227 -5.55 -13.65 -7.03
CA GLY A 227 -5.60 -12.21 -7.26
C GLY A 227 -5.14 -11.79 -8.66
N GLY A 228 -4.84 -12.74 -9.56
CA GLY A 228 -4.38 -12.47 -10.92
C GLY A 228 -2.90 -12.13 -11.04
N PHE A 229 -2.13 -12.15 -9.95
CA PHE A 229 -0.70 -11.80 -9.97
C PHE A 229 0.15 -12.98 -10.43
N ASP A 230 1.15 -12.69 -11.27
CA ASP A 230 2.15 -13.67 -11.66
C ASP A 230 2.91 -14.20 -10.44
N GLN A 231 2.76 -15.49 -10.17
CA GLN A 231 3.42 -16.15 -9.05
C GLN A 231 4.18 -17.40 -9.52
N LYS A 232 5.42 -17.53 -9.07
CA LYS A 232 6.24 -18.73 -9.22
C LYS A 232 6.36 -19.48 -7.90
N LYS A 233 6.31 -20.81 -7.97
CA LYS A 233 6.62 -21.69 -6.85
C LYS A 233 8.05 -22.20 -7.01
N VAL A 234 8.96 -21.64 -6.22
CA VAL A 234 10.36 -22.03 -6.22
C VAL A 234 10.58 -23.11 -5.18
N THR A 235 11.16 -24.22 -5.60
CA THR A 235 11.57 -25.29 -4.69
C THR A 235 13.02 -25.07 -4.30
N ILE A 236 13.29 -25.09 -3.01
CA ILE A 236 14.63 -24.96 -2.44
C ILE A 236 14.97 -26.26 -1.71
N HIS A 237 16.19 -26.75 -1.95
CA HIS A 237 16.74 -27.90 -1.27
C HIS A 237 17.59 -27.40 -0.11
N THR A 238 17.12 -27.54 1.12
CA THR A 238 17.88 -27.15 2.32
C THR A 238 18.54 -28.39 2.93
N ALA A 239 19.84 -28.32 3.21
CA ALA A 239 20.55 -29.37 3.92
C ALA A 239 20.17 -29.34 5.41
N GLY A 240 19.48 -30.38 5.89
CA GLY A 240 19.14 -30.55 7.29
C GLY A 240 19.92 -31.69 7.95
N PRO A 241 19.90 -31.79 9.29
CA PRO A 241 20.63 -32.82 10.04
C PRO A 241 20.15 -34.27 9.79
N LYS A 242 19.02 -34.47 9.09
CA LYS A 242 18.47 -35.78 8.70
C LYS A 242 18.38 -36.00 7.17
N GLY A 243 19.08 -35.19 6.37
CA GLY A 243 19.08 -35.27 4.89
C GLY A 243 18.55 -34.00 4.20
N GLN A 244 18.48 -34.02 2.87
CA GLN A 244 17.94 -32.90 2.09
C GLN A 244 16.43 -32.77 2.33
N THR A 245 16.01 -31.65 2.91
CA THR A 245 14.60 -31.33 3.05
C THR A 245 14.17 -30.43 1.90
N LYS A 246 13.12 -30.85 1.18
CA LYS A 246 12.55 -30.08 0.07
C LYS A 246 11.54 -29.08 0.64
N VAL A 247 11.85 -27.79 0.54
CA VAL A 247 10.94 -26.72 0.94
C VAL A 247 10.53 -25.94 -0.30
N PHE A 248 9.36 -25.30 -0.27
CA PHE A 248 8.92 -24.42 -1.35
C PHE A 248 8.62 -23.03 -0.80
N ILE A 249 9.03 -22.03 -1.55
CA ILE A 249 8.64 -20.65 -1.35
C ILE A 249 7.82 -20.19 -2.55
N LYS A 250 7.02 -19.16 -2.36
CA LYS A 250 6.25 -18.52 -3.43
C LYS A 250 6.79 -17.12 -3.64
N ILE A 251 7.01 -16.78 -4.89
CA ILE A 251 7.51 -15.46 -5.30
C ILE A 251 6.47 -14.88 -6.23
N ARG A 252 5.96 -13.69 -5.89
CA ARG A 252 4.89 -13.00 -6.59
C ARG A 252 5.40 -11.66 -7.12
N LYS A 253 5.06 -11.32 -8.37
CA LYS A 253 5.21 -9.95 -8.88
C LYS A 253 4.14 -9.06 -8.26
N MET A 254 4.55 -7.89 -7.77
CA MET A 254 3.61 -6.90 -7.21
C MET A 254 3.01 -5.97 -8.29
N VAL A 255 3.16 -6.36 -9.57
CA VAL A 255 2.64 -5.70 -10.78
C VAL A 255 2.02 -6.72 -11.72
#